data_AF-A0A8H7CI87-F1
#
_entry.id   AF-A0A8H7CI87-F1
#
_cell.length_a   1.000
_cell.length_b   1.000
_cell.length_c   1.000
_cell.angle_alpha   90.00
_cell.angle_beta   90.00
_cell.angle_gamma   90.00
#
_symmetry.space_group_name_H-M   'P 1'
#
loop_
_entity.id
_entity.type
_entity.pdbx_description
1 polymer ?
#
loop_
_entity_poly.entity_id
_entity_poly.type
_entity_poly.pdbx_seq_one_letter_code
_entity_poly.pdbx_strand_id
1 'polypeptide(L)'
;MLLESLLKKAHHGGRRVNQIILQQLRLCSRNSKNIYLQHILIGNLASCVNVVLRLQSFAALSVSMLLCGVVLALLRNIATHHFTMLKNGMAKCLCMTRLQLTASCTPISVRPSDVPTPPLDLQSVLSSHFAITMDSIHEDSITAAREKLYLAIVDFHGQMAERVPKLEARMKAINPDKPEDAPLYLPSEIQANQRPILKLEALTIIERELRESDAHEALSELRTSIRTFNWNLSIKKKDIHGIESNTRAGKFLQTLSNNIQVAGDRYRRIRSALISLGMAESNSTFQVLNRKEQYGKGGRQPQLGDSHKQSQEWEKEMDRVQWFRERALLERAIEEVEILDAEFERAIIWFGKTSEIWTKLALETGSMDLGIAFSSGPNDYNPSVGGWQAYAHKQAAMYLELRVGCEQAKADLEGMIKQDSEKENKKATERAEKEVKSGKNPLENDYSEYYTGLFAGL
;
A
#
# COMPACT_ATOMS: atom_id res chain seq x y z
N MET A 1 -2.60 21.79 -16.68
CA MET A 1 -2.36 22.26 -15.29
C MET A 1 -3.46 21.83 -14.31
N LEU A 2 -4.76 22.00 -14.64
CA LEU A 2 -5.87 21.46 -13.82
C LEU A 2 -5.89 19.91 -13.79
N LEU A 3 -5.71 19.25 -14.94
CA LEU A 3 -5.60 17.79 -15.06
C LEU A 3 -4.42 17.23 -14.25
N GLU A 4 -3.24 17.85 -14.35
CA GLU A 4 -2.04 17.47 -13.59
C GLU A 4 -2.20 17.66 -12.07
N SER A 5 -3.00 18.64 -11.67
CA SER A 5 -3.38 18.85 -10.26
C SER A 5 -4.41 17.83 -9.78
N LEU A 6 -5.32 17.34 -10.63
CA LEU A 6 -6.28 16.29 -10.32
C LEU A 6 -5.61 14.91 -10.28
N LEU A 7 -4.61 14.69 -11.16
CA LEU A 7 -3.78 13.49 -11.22
C LEU A 7 -2.87 13.30 -10.01
N LYS A 8 -2.20 14.38 -9.57
CA LYS A 8 -1.43 14.37 -8.32
C LYS A 8 -2.32 14.18 -7.10
N LYS A 9 -3.60 14.63 -7.15
CA LYS A 9 -4.58 14.47 -6.07
C LYS A 9 -5.13 13.06 -5.96
N ALA A 10 -5.51 12.40 -7.06
CA ALA A 10 -5.99 11.02 -7.03
C ALA A 10 -4.90 10.07 -6.49
N HIS A 11 -3.65 10.28 -6.90
CA HIS A 11 -2.54 9.44 -6.45
C HIS A 11 -2.12 9.69 -4.99
N HIS A 12 -2.25 10.93 -4.48
CA HIS A 12 -2.01 11.25 -3.07
C HIS A 12 -3.19 10.88 -2.16
N GLY A 13 -4.44 10.98 -2.65
CA GLY A 13 -5.65 10.59 -1.94
C GLY A 13 -5.65 9.10 -1.60
N GLY A 14 -5.42 8.23 -2.58
CA GLY A 14 -5.35 6.78 -2.34
C GLY A 14 -4.21 6.34 -1.41
N ARG A 15 -3.06 7.03 -1.45
CA ARG A 15 -1.94 6.76 -0.50
C ARG A 15 -2.22 7.28 0.91
N ARG A 16 -2.88 8.44 1.04
CA ARG A 16 -3.27 9.00 2.33
C ARG A 16 -4.39 8.21 2.99
N VAL A 17 -5.42 7.82 2.24
CA VAL A 17 -6.52 6.98 2.76
C VAL A 17 -5.97 5.65 3.27
N ASN A 18 -5.10 4.98 2.52
CA ASN A 18 -4.42 3.77 2.99
C ASN A 18 -3.52 4.00 4.22
N GLN A 19 -2.79 5.12 4.29
CA GLN A 19 -1.99 5.47 5.48
C GLN A 19 -2.86 5.77 6.70
N ILE A 20 -3.98 6.46 6.54
CA ILE A 20 -4.92 6.80 7.61
C ILE A 20 -5.59 5.53 8.13
N ILE A 21 -6.04 4.63 7.25
CA ILE A 21 -6.59 3.32 7.63
C ILE A 21 -5.56 2.52 8.43
N LEU A 22 -4.31 2.43 7.96
CA LEU A 22 -3.24 1.73 8.68
C LEU A 22 -2.86 2.41 10.00
N GLN A 23 -2.95 3.74 10.09
CA GLN A 23 -2.66 4.50 11.31
C GLN A 23 -3.77 4.35 12.35
N GLN A 24 -5.04 4.33 11.93
CA GLN A 24 -6.19 4.11 12.82
C GLN A 24 -6.26 2.65 13.31
N LEU A 25 -5.94 1.67 12.46
CA LEU A 25 -5.82 0.27 12.88
C LEU A 25 -4.71 0.07 13.92
N ARG A 26 -3.60 0.82 13.83
CA ARG A 26 -2.53 0.81 14.85
C ARG A 26 -2.95 1.49 16.16
N LEU A 27 -3.76 2.55 16.10
CA LEU A 27 -4.28 3.24 17.29
C LEU A 27 -5.31 2.38 18.03
N CYS A 28 -6.22 1.71 17.29
CA CYS A 28 -7.15 0.72 17.85
C CYS A 28 -6.43 -0.48 18.48
N SER A 29 -5.32 -0.93 17.90
CA SER A 29 -4.47 -1.99 18.49
C SER A 29 -3.78 -1.54 19.78
N ARG A 30 -3.31 -0.28 19.87
CA ARG A 30 -2.57 0.26 21.03
C ARG A 30 -3.43 0.56 22.26
N ASN A 31 -4.71 0.89 22.10
CA ASN A 31 -5.61 1.22 23.22
C ASN A 31 -6.27 -0.01 23.87
N SER A 32 -6.14 -1.21 23.29
CA SER A 32 -6.62 -2.45 23.90
C SER A 32 -5.60 -2.98 24.92
N LYS A 33 -5.90 -2.86 26.22
CA LYS A 33 -5.10 -3.47 27.32
C LYS A 33 -5.25 -5.01 27.39
N ASN A 34 -5.99 -5.63 26.48
CA ASN A 34 -6.37 -7.03 26.57
C ASN A 34 -5.75 -7.83 25.41
N ILE A 35 -4.74 -8.64 25.74
CA ILE A 35 -3.96 -9.45 24.80
C ILE A 35 -4.87 -10.42 24.00
N TYR A 36 -5.98 -10.88 24.58
CA TYR A 36 -6.95 -11.74 23.89
C TYR A 36 -7.72 -10.99 22.79
N LEU A 37 -8.04 -9.71 22.98
CA LEU A 37 -8.72 -8.89 21.98
C LEU A 37 -7.78 -8.52 20.82
N GLN A 38 -6.48 -8.34 21.09
CA GLN A 38 -5.49 -8.13 20.03
C GLN A 38 -5.38 -9.36 19.10
N HIS A 39 -5.38 -10.57 19.65
CA HIS A 39 -5.36 -11.80 18.83
C HIS A 39 -6.64 -12.01 18.02
N ILE A 40 -7.81 -11.65 18.56
CA ILE A 40 -9.10 -11.76 17.84
C ILE A 40 -9.21 -10.70 16.74
N LEU A 41 -8.78 -9.45 17.01
CA LEU A 41 -8.73 -8.38 16.01
C LEU A 41 -7.74 -8.70 14.89
N ILE A 42 -6.55 -9.20 15.21
CA ILE A 42 -5.55 -9.63 14.22
C ILE A 42 -6.07 -10.84 13.42
N GLY A 43 -6.75 -11.79 14.06
CA GLY A 43 -7.37 -12.95 13.40
C GLY A 43 -8.51 -12.55 12.44
N ASN A 44 -9.38 -11.64 12.86
CA ASN A 44 -10.48 -11.14 12.03
C ASN A 44 -9.97 -10.22 10.90
N LEU A 45 -8.94 -9.41 11.14
CA LEU A 45 -8.28 -8.60 10.10
C LEU A 45 -7.53 -9.46 9.09
N ALA A 46 -6.83 -10.52 9.52
CA ALA A 46 -6.21 -11.49 8.62
C ALA A 46 -7.25 -12.26 7.80
N SER A 47 -8.45 -12.45 8.35
CA SER A 47 -9.61 -13.02 7.64
C SER A 47 -10.20 -12.04 6.63
N CYS A 48 -10.39 -10.76 7.00
CA CYS A 48 -10.89 -9.72 6.10
C CYS A 48 -9.91 -9.42 4.94
N VAL A 49 -8.61 -9.31 5.23
CA VAL A 49 -7.58 -9.16 4.20
C VAL A 49 -7.50 -10.40 3.32
N ASN A 50 -7.66 -11.61 3.87
CA ASN A 50 -7.80 -12.82 3.05
C ASN A 50 -9.08 -12.83 2.22
N VAL A 51 -10.20 -12.30 2.72
CA VAL A 51 -11.45 -12.22 1.97
C VAL A 51 -11.33 -11.21 0.83
N VAL A 52 -10.70 -10.05 1.05
CA VAL A 52 -10.44 -9.04 0.02
C VAL A 52 -9.43 -9.55 -1.02
N LEU A 53 -8.33 -10.18 -0.60
CA LEU A 53 -7.39 -10.84 -1.51
C LEU A 53 -8.03 -12.02 -2.25
N ARG A 54 -8.92 -12.78 -1.61
CA ARG A 54 -9.68 -13.86 -2.26
C ARG A 54 -10.74 -13.33 -3.21
N LEU A 55 -11.37 -12.19 -2.95
CA LEU A 55 -12.34 -11.55 -3.86
C LEU A 55 -11.66 -10.96 -5.09
N GLN A 56 -10.48 -10.34 -4.92
CA GLN A 56 -9.62 -9.94 -6.03
C GLN A 56 -9.12 -11.16 -6.84
N SER A 57 -8.86 -12.29 -6.18
CA SER A 57 -8.51 -13.55 -6.86
C SER A 57 -9.73 -14.24 -7.52
N PHE A 58 -10.93 -14.10 -6.95
CA PHE A 58 -12.18 -14.72 -7.46
C PHE A 58 -12.68 -14.05 -8.73
N ALA A 59 -12.46 -12.75 -8.90
CA ALA A 59 -12.75 -12.04 -10.15
C ALA A 59 -11.86 -12.53 -11.32
N ALA A 60 -10.62 -12.96 -11.02
CA ALA A 60 -9.73 -13.60 -12.00
C ALA A 60 -10.00 -15.11 -12.19
N LEU A 61 -10.55 -15.78 -11.16
CA LEU A 61 -10.81 -17.23 -11.17
C LEU A 61 -12.20 -17.63 -11.65
N SER A 62 -13.20 -16.75 -11.74
CA SER A 62 -14.57 -17.11 -12.16
C SER A 62 -14.63 -17.65 -13.61
N VAL A 63 -13.72 -17.18 -14.48
CA VAL A 63 -13.56 -17.67 -15.86
C VAL A 63 -12.78 -19.00 -15.92
N SER A 64 -11.92 -19.28 -14.92
CA SER A 64 -11.12 -20.51 -14.82
C SER A 64 -11.84 -21.66 -14.07
N MET A 65 -12.69 -21.33 -13.09
CA MET A 65 -13.40 -22.27 -12.22
C MET A 65 -14.50 -23.06 -12.93
N LEU A 66 -15.12 -22.54 -13.99
CA LEU A 66 -16.09 -23.31 -14.78
C LEU A 66 -15.42 -24.45 -15.57
N LEU A 67 -14.16 -24.29 -15.97
CA LEU A 67 -13.36 -25.34 -16.62
C LEU A 67 -12.70 -26.27 -15.60
N CYS A 68 -12.29 -25.76 -14.43
CA CYS A 68 -11.63 -26.56 -13.40
C CYS A 68 -12.59 -27.42 -12.56
N GLY A 69 -13.85 -26.97 -12.38
CA GLY A 69 -14.86 -27.69 -11.60
C GLY A 69 -15.23 -29.06 -12.16
N VAL A 70 -15.24 -29.20 -13.50
CA VAL A 70 -15.50 -30.49 -14.18
C VAL A 70 -14.33 -31.45 -13.98
N VAL A 71 -13.09 -30.95 -13.98
CA VAL A 71 -11.87 -31.76 -13.81
C VAL A 71 -11.67 -32.16 -12.34
N LEU A 72 -11.97 -31.28 -11.38
CA LEU A 72 -11.84 -31.56 -9.96
C LEU A 72 -12.92 -32.53 -9.43
N ALA A 73 -14.12 -32.53 -10.01
CA ALA A 73 -15.14 -33.53 -9.68
C ALA A 73 -14.70 -34.96 -10.04
N LEU A 74 -13.98 -35.12 -11.16
CA LEU A 74 -13.41 -36.40 -11.59
C LEU A 74 -12.24 -36.85 -10.69
N LEU A 75 -11.37 -35.92 -10.26
CA LEU A 75 -10.24 -36.23 -9.38
C LEU A 75 -10.66 -36.49 -7.92
N ARG A 76 -11.72 -35.84 -7.44
CA ARG A 76 -12.24 -36.03 -6.08
C ARG A 76 -12.85 -37.43 -5.88
N ASN A 77 -13.39 -38.03 -6.94
CA ASN A 77 -13.88 -39.42 -6.93
C ASN A 77 -12.75 -40.46 -6.90
N ILE A 78 -11.54 -40.10 -7.35
CA ILE A 78 -10.36 -40.98 -7.32
C ILE A 78 -9.62 -40.87 -5.97
N ALA A 79 -9.59 -39.68 -5.36
CA ALA A 79 -8.88 -39.43 -4.10
C ALA A 79 -9.61 -39.96 -2.84
N THR A 80 -10.95 -40.04 -2.86
CA THR A 80 -11.74 -40.59 -1.74
C THR A 80 -11.53 -42.09 -1.53
N HIS A 81 -11.06 -42.81 -2.56
CA HIS A 81 -10.78 -44.25 -2.46
C HIS A 81 -9.43 -44.58 -1.80
N HIS A 82 -8.52 -43.59 -1.68
CA HIS A 82 -7.17 -43.79 -1.14
C HIS A 82 -6.96 -43.23 0.28
N PHE A 83 -7.81 -42.30 0.76
CA PHE A 83 -7.57 -41.58 2.02
C PHE A 83 -8.18 -42.24 3.27
N THR A 84 -8.96 -43.32 3.11
CA THR A 84 -9.54 -44.09 4.22
C THR A 84 -8.56 -45.09 4.86
N MET A 85 -7.37 -45.30 4.28
CA MET A 85 -6.36 -46.26 4.78
C MET A 85 -5.29 -45.65 5.71
N LEU A 86 -5.25 -44.32 5.92
CA LEU A 86 -4.12 -43.67 6.61
C LEU A 86 -4.48 -42.84 7.85
N LYS A 87 -5.67 -43.02 8.42
CA LYS A 87 -6.12 -42.30 9.62
C LYS A 87 -6.04 -43.09 10.94
N ASN A 88 -5.30 -44.20 10.97
CA ASN A 88 -4.93 -44.89 12.21
C ASN A 88 -3.41 -44.79 12.43
N GLY A 89 -2.95 -43.66 12.95
CA GLY A 89 -1.54 -43.49 13.29
C GLY A 89 -1.21 -42.11 13.82
N MET A 90 -0.85 -42.06 15.09
CA MET A 90 -0.14 -40.96 15.77
C MET A 90 -0.98 -39.82 16.36
N ALA A 91 -1.59 -40.14 17.50
CA ALA A 91 -1.64 -39.24 18.65
C ALA A 91 -0.46 -39.56 19.60
N LYS A 92 0.37 -38.56 19.95
CA LYS A 92 1.09 -38.35 21.24
C LYS A 92 2.38 -37.53 21.08
N CYS A 93 2.46 -36.39 21.78
CA CYS A 93 3.61 -35.84 22.57
C CYS A 93 3.39 -34.32 22.74
N LEU A 94 2.87 -33.86 23.89
CA LEU A 94 3.58 -33.31 25.07
C LEU A 94 4.35 -32.01 24.76
N CYS A 95 3.94 -30.81 25.22
CA CYS A 95 3.83 -30.26 26.58
C CYS A 95 5.13 -29.58 27.09
N MET A 96 5.00 -28.26 27.34
CA MET A 96 5.70 -27.38 28.30
C MET A 96 7.22 -27.45 28.49
N THR A 97 7.90 -26.29 28.42
CA THR A 97 8.56 -25.68 29.60
C THR A 97 8.85 -24.18 29.40
N ARG A 98 8.70 -23.41 30.48
CA ARG A 98 8.94 -21.97 30.65
C ARG A 98 9.89 -21.84 31.83
N LEU A 99 10.98 -21.06 31.75
CA LEU A 99 11.69 -20.57 32.94
C LEU A 99 12.54 -19.32 32.67
N GLN A 100 12.58 -18.48 33.71
CA GLN A 100 13.10 -17.11 33.81
C GLN A 100 14.60 -17.05 34.13
N LEU A 101 15.21 -15.85 34.01
CA LEU A 101 16.27 -15.20 34.82
C LEU A 101 16.84 -14.03 33.96
N THR A 102 17.16 -12.81 34.41
CA THR A 102 17.71 -12.29 35.67
C THR A 102 17.38 -10.79 35.84
N ALA A 103 17.47 -10.31 37.08
CA ALA A 103 17.44 -8.90 37.47
C ALA A 103 18.86 -8.38 37.73
N SER A 104 19.11 -7.08 37.50
CA SER A 104 19.88 -6.23 38.42
C SER A 104 19.72 -4.75 38.05
N CYS A 105 19.56 -3.91 39.07
CA CYS A 105 19.39 -2.46 39.01
C CYS A 105 20.23 -1.83 40.13
N THR A 106 20.35 -0.49 40.02
CA THR A 106 20.76 0.52 41.01
C THR A 106 22.18 1.10 40.82
N PRO A 107 22.48 2.30 41.36
CA PRO A 107 21.89 3.60 40.96
C PRO A 107 22.96 4.71 40.87
N ILE A 108 22.70 5.83 40.17
CA ILE A 108 23.54 7.03 40.28
C ILE A 108 22.66 8.26 40.48
N SER A 109 22.80 8.88 41.66
CA SER A 109 22.21 10.14 42.09
C SER A 109 23.26 11.24 41.93
N VAL A 110 22.93 12.31 41.21
CA VAL A 110 23.79 13.52 41.11
C VAL A 110 22.92 14.75 41.38
N ARG A 111 23.37 15.59 42.32
CA ARG A 111 22.81 16.91 42.66
C ARG A 111 23.23 17.95 41.62
N PRO A 112 22.41 18.99 41.34
CA PRO A 112 22.84 20.12 40.55
C PRO A 112 23.49 21.21 41.42
N SER A 113 24.56 21.81 40.91
CA SER A 113 25.26 22.96 41.45
C SER A 113 25.10 24.16 40.52
N ASP A 114 24.72 25.30 41.08
CA ASP A 114 24.50 26.57 40.41
C ASP A 114 25.82 27.24 39.96
N VAL A 115 25.91 27.60 38.66
CA VAL A 115 26.89 28.56 38.13
C VAL A 115 26.20 29.41 37.04
N PRO A 116 26.33 30.75 37.06
CA PRO A 116 25.64 31.63 36.11
C PRO A 116 26.43 31.80 34.80
N THR A 117 25.74 31.65 33.66
CA THR A 117 26.28 31.87 32.32
C THR A 117 25.92 33.26 31.75
N PRO A 118 26.82 33.88 30.96
CA PRO A 118 26.61 35.20 30.35
C PRO A 118 25.70 35.14 29.10
N PRO A 119 25.12 36.27 28.66
CA PRO A 119 24.08 36.31 27.64
C PRO A 119 24.64 36.00 26.24
N LEU A 120 24.12 34.93 25.63
CA LEU A 120 24.41 34.55 24.25
C LEU A 120 23.40 35.18 23.28
N ASP A 121 23.93 35.67 22.17
CA ASP A 121 23.25 36.32 21.06
C ASP A 121 22.26 35.37 20.36
N LEU A 122 20.97 35.59 20.61
CA LEU A 122 19.85 34.71 20.25
C LEU A 122 19.68 34.48 18.74
N GLN A 123 20.14 35.40 17.88
CA GLN A 123 19.92 35.29 16.44
C GLN A 123 20.86 34.30 15.74
N SER A 124 22.11 34.16 16.19
CA SER A 124 23.06 33.21 15.60
C SER A 124 22.78 31.76 16.05
N VAL A 125 22.36 31.59 17.31
CA VAL A 125 21.98 30.30 17.88
C VAL A 125 20.71 29.77 17.21
N LEU A 126 19.68 30.60 16.98
CA LEU A 126 18.44 30.14 16.37
C LEU A 126 18.63 29.67 14.91
N SER A 127 19.50 30.31 14.13
CA SER A 127 19.75 29.90 12.74
C SER A 127 20.60 28.63 12.64
N SER A 128 21.56 28.44 13.56
CA SER A 128 22.34 27.22 13.71
C SER A 128 21.50 26.05 14.22
N HIS A 129 20.65 26.28 15.23
CA HIS A 129 19.80 25.26 15.81
C HIS A 129 18.73 24.79 14.81
N PHE A 130 18.16 25.69 14.01
CA PHE A 130 17.17 25.32 12.99
C PHE A 130 17.76 24.44 11.88
N ALA A 131 18.99 24.72 11.43
CA ALA A 131 19.71 23.87 10.47
C ALA A 131 20.06 22.50 11.07
N ILE A 132 20.56 22.46 12.31
CA ILE A 132 20.85 21.22 13.05
C ILE A 132 19.58 20.38 13.23
N THR A 133 18.43 21.00 13.52
CA THR A 133 17.16 20.27 13.68
C THR A 133 16.60 19.72 12.37
N MET A 134 16.79 20.40 11.23
CA MET A 134 16.31 19.88 9.94
C MET A 134 17.17 18.71 9.45
N ASP A 135 18.49 18.81 9.62
CA ASP A 135 19.40 17.70 9.30
C ASP A 135 19.17 16.52 10.24
N SER A 136 18.95 16.74 11.54
CA SER A 136 18.62 15.66 12.48
C SER A 136 17.29 14.97 12.14
N ILE A 137 16.26 15.73 11.76
CA ILE A 137 14.96 15.16 11.35
C ILE A 137 15.10 14.34 10.05
N HIS A 138 15.95 14.77 9.11
CA HIS A 138 16.21 14.01 7.88
C HIS A 138 17.03 12.74 8.15
N GLU A 139 18.03 12.82 9.04
CA GLU A 139 18.85 11.69 9.48
C GLU A 139 18.01 10.65 10.23
N ASP A 140 17.11 11.10 11.13
CA ASP A 140 16.17 10.25 11.85
C ASP A 140 15.19 9.55 10.88
N SER A 141 14.72 10.27 9.86
CA SER A 141 13.87 9.68 8.81
C SER A 141 14.61 8.64 7.97
N ILE A 142 15.88 8.88 7.63
CA ILE A 142 16.70 7.89 6.90
C ILE A 142 16.94 6.67 7.78
N THR A 143 17.26 6.88 9.06
CA THR A 143 17.54 5.82 10.02
C THR A 143 16.31 4.93 10.22
N ALA A 144 15.13 5.53 10.40
CA ALA A 144 13.87 4.78 10.47
C ALA A 144 13.56 4.01 9.17
N ALA A 145 13.88 4.59 8.01
CA ALA A 145 13.71 3.89 6.73
C ALA A 145 14.69 2.71 6.58
N ARG A 146 15.94 2.86 7.03
CA ARG A 146 16.95 1.81 7.06
C ARG A 146 16.55 0.67 8.00
N GLU A 147 16.08 0.98 9.20
CA GLU A 147 15.60 -0.03 10.15
C GLU A 147 14.45 -0.85 9.55
N LYS A 148 13.48 -0.17 8.92
CA LYS A 148 12.38 -0.84 8.23
C LYS A 148 12.87 -1.73 7.08
N LEU A 149 13.84 -1.27 6.30
CA LEU A 149 14.43 -2.04 5.21
C LEU A 149 15.17 -3.27 5.76
N TYR A 150 15.97 -3.09 6.80
CA TYR A 150 16.69 -4.18 7.46
C TYR A 150 15.74 -5.29 7.91
N LEU A 151 14.66 -4.95 8.62
CA LEU A 151 13.66 -5.92 9.06
C LEU A 151 13.01 -6.65 7.88
N ALA A 152 12.71 -5.94 6.79
CA ALA A 152 12.12 -6.55 5.60
C ALA A 152 13.10 -7.52 4.90
N ILE A 153 14.39 -7.18 4.84
CA ILE A 153 15.42 -8.07 4.27
C ILE A 153 15.62 -9.30 5.15
N VAL A 154 15.65 -9.15 6.47
CA VAL A 154 15.75 -10.27 7.41
C VAL A 154 14.55 -11.22 7.26
N ASP A 155 13.33 -10.68 7.20
CA ASP A 155 12.13 -11.49 6.98
C ASP A 155 12.17 -12.22 5.62
N PHE A 156 12.55 -11.51 4.56
CA PHE A 156 12.70 -12.09 3.23
C PHE A 156 13.77 -13.19 3.21
N HIS A 157 14.91 -12.97 3.86
CA HIS A 157 15.98 -13.96 4.01
C HIS A 157 15.49 -15.20 4.78
N GLY A 158 14.70 -15.01 5.86
CA GLY A 158 14.08 -16.11 6.59
C GLY A 158 13.14 -16.95 5.71
N GLN A 159 12.26 -16.31 4.95
CA GLN A 159 11.37 -17.01 4.01
C GLN A 159 12.14 -17.74 2.89
N MET A 160 13.25 -17.16 2.42
CA MET A 160 14.11 -17.78 1.41
C MET A 160 14.85 -19.00 1.97
N ALA A 161 15.36 -18.93 3.19
CA ALA A 161 16.02 -20.07 3.84
C ALA A 161 15.04 -21.23 4.08
N GLU A 162 13.80 -20.94 4.49
CA GLU A 162 12.76 -21.95 4.67
C GLU A 162 12.42 -22.68 3.35
N ARG A 163 12.26 -21.93 2.25
CA ARG A 163 11.89 -22.48 0.94
C ARG A 163 13.07 -23.10 0.19
N VAL A 164 14.27 -22.58 0.38
CA VAL A 164 15.49 -23.03 -0.30
C VAL A 164 16.62 -23.19 0.72
N PRO A 165 16.63 -24.27 1.53
CA PRO A 165 17.61 -24.47 2.60
C PRO A 165 19.07 -24.48 2.12
N LYS A 166 19.30 -24.91 0.87
CA LYS A 166 20.65 -24.91 0.26
C LYS A 166 21.24 -23.50 0.08
N LEU A 167 20.40 -22.47 0.06
CA LEU A 167 20.84 -21.09 -0.12
C LEU A 167 21.38 -20.49 1.17
N GLU A 168 20.94 -20.99 2.33
CA GLU A 168 21.31 -20.49 3.67
C GLU A 168 22.83 -20.41 3.87
N ALA A 169 23.56 -21.42 3.40
CA ALA A 169 25.02 -21.47 3.49
C ALA A 169 25.75 -20.34 2.75
N ARG A 170 25.07 -19.60 1.85
CA ARG A 170 25.63 -18.46 1.10
C ARG A 170 25.18 -17.11 1.62
N MET A 171 24.18 -17.09 2.50
CA MET A 171 23.59 -15.85 3.01
C MET A 171 24.54 -15.23 4.02
N LYS A 172 25.02 -14.02 3.72
CA LYS A 172 25.91 -13.27 4.58
C LYS A 172 25.10 -12.49 5.62
N ALA A 173 25.70 -12.25 6.78
CA ALA A 173 25.12 -11.37 7.78
C ALA A 173 24.87 -9.97 7.19
N ILE A 174 23.66 -9.46 7.39
CA ILE A 174 23.24 -8.14 6.92
C ILE A 174 23.83 -7.08 7.87
N ASN A 175 24.43 -6.03 7.32
CA ASN A 175 24.90 -4.89 8.11
C ASN A 175 23.69 -3.98 8.45
N PRO A 176 23.38 -3.73 9.74
CA PRO A 176 22.27 -2.86 10.13
C PRO A 176 22.48 -1.38 9.74
N ASP A 177 23.72 -0.92 9.58
CA ASP A 177 24.02 0.48 9.26
C ASP A 177 23.81 0.80 7.78
N LYS A 178 23.94 -0.22 6.92
CA LYS A 178 23.81 -0.12 5.45
C LYS A 178 23.04 -1.32 4.88
N PRO A 179 21.74 -1.43 5.20
CA PRO A 179 20.90 -2.51 4.68
C PRO A 179 20.75 -2.44 3.15
N GLU A 180 20.94 -1.27 2.52
CA GLU A 180 20.88 -1.09 1.06
C GLU A 180 21.91 -1.89 0.26
N ASP A 181 23.04 -2.25 0.86
CA ASP A 181 24.12 -3.00 0.20
C ASP A 181 23.94 -4.52 0.33
N ALA A 182 22.92 -4.97 1.07
CA ALA A 182 22.71 -6.38 1.34
C ALA A 182 22.20 -7.12 0.08
N PRO A 183 22.85 -8.23 -0.33
CA PRO A 183 22.39 -9.03 -1.46
C PRO A 183 21.04 -9.69 -1.16
N LEU A 184 20.12 -9.65 -2.13
CA LEU A 184 18.82 -10.29 -2.02
C LEU A 184 18.86 -11.76 -2.48
N TYR A 185 19.94 -12.20 -3.12
CA TYR A 185 20.11 -13.58 -3.60
C TYR A 185 18.99 -14.03 -4.56
N LEU A 186 18.54 -13.10 -5.40
CA LEU A 186 17.57 -13.41 -6.45
C LEU A 186 18.21 -14.36 -7.49
N PRO A 187 17.42 -15.20 -8.17
CA PRO A 187 17.94 -16.05 -9.23
C PRO A 187 18.74 -15.29 -10.31
N SER A 188 18.36 -14.05 -10.61
CA SER A 188 19.09 -13.15 -11.51
C SER A 188 20.48 -12.71 -11.00
N GLU A 189 20.70 -12.66 -9.69
CA GLU A 189 21.99 -12.31 -9.07
C GLU A 189 22.94 -13.53 -8.99
N ILE A 190 22.38 -14.74 -9.08
CA ILE A 190 23.13 -15.99 -9.02
C ILE A 190 23.57 -16.37 -10.44
N GLN A 191 24.84 -16.80 -10.57
CA GLN A 191 25.40 -17.27 -11.85
C GLN A 191 24.61 -18.47 -12.39
N ALA A 192 24.42 -18.53 -13.71
CA ALA A 192 23.63 -19.56 -14.38
C ALA A 192 24.02 -20.99 -13.99
N ASN A 193 25.32 -21.27 -13.85
CA ASN A 193 25.86 -22.59 -13.51
C ASN A 193 25.50 -23.07 -12.10
N GLN A 194 25.18 -22.15 -11.19
CA GLN A 194 24.92 -22.46 -9.78
C GLN A 194 23.43 -22.66 -9.49
N ARG A 195 22.54 -22.19 -10.37
CA ARG A 195 21.09 -22.34 -10.26
C ARG A 195 20.61 -23.80 -10.17
N PRO A 196 21.07 -24.74 -11.00
CA PRO A 196 20.64 -26.14 -10.88
C PRO A 196 21.13 -26.78 -9.58
N ILE A 197 22.34 -26.44 -9.13
CA ILE A 197 22.92 -26.96 -7.86
C ILE A 197 22.06 -26.56 -6.66
N LEU A 198 21.61 -25.30 -6.66
CA LEU A 198 20.74 -24.72 -5.63
C LEU A 198 19.26 -25.07 -5.82
N LYS A 199 18.89 -25.80 -6.88
CA LYS A 199 17.50 -26.14 -7.24
C LYS A 199 16.59 -24.92 -7.45
N LEU A 200 17.11 -23.86 -8.06
CA LEU A 200 16.38 -22.60 -8.28
C LEU A 200 15.65 -22.52 -9.63
N GLU A 201 15.61 -23.59 -10.41
CA GLU A 201 15.08 -23.60 -11.78
C GLU A 201 13.62 -23.10 -11.86
N ALA A 202 12.73 -23.62 -11.00
CA ALA A 202 11.33 -23.17 -10.98
C ALA A 202 11.22 -21.66 -10.64
N LEU A 203 12.03 -21.17 -9.71
CA LEU A 203 12.04 -19.77 -9.30
C LEU A 203 12.58 -18.86 -10.42
N THR A 204 13.51 -19.35 -11.24
CA THR A 204 14.04 -18.59 -12.39
C THR A 204 12.98 -18.32 -13.45
N ILE A 205 12.06 -19.26 -13.69
CA ILE A 205 10.96 -19.10 -14.64
C ILE A 205 10.01 -18.00 -14.14
N ILE A 206 9.62 -18.09 -12.85
CA ILE A 206 8.73 -17.11 -12.22
C ILE A 206 9.38 -15.72 -12.21
N GLU A 207 10.64 -15.60 -11.80
CA GLU A 207 11.33 -14.30 -11.81
C GLU A 207 11.38 -13.73 -13.23
N ARG A 208 11.65 -14.56 -14.24
CA ARG A 208 11.69 -14.12 -15.62
C ARG A 208 10.33 -13.54 -16.07
N GLU A 209 9.23 -14.24 -15.82
CA GLU A 209 7.89 -13.76 -16.17
C GLU A 209 7.55 -12.43 -15.50
N LEU A 210 7.85 -12.30 -14.20
CA LEU A 210 7.67 -11.05 -13.46
C LEU A 210 8.52 -9.91 -14.04
N ARG A 211 9.78 -10.20 -14.37
CA ARG A 211 10.70 -9.22 -14.96
C ARG A 211 10.30 -8.80 -16.37
N GLU A 212 9.71 -9.69 -17.17
CA GLU A 212 9.18 -9.35 -18.50
C GLU A 212 8.00 -8.36 -18.38
N SER A 213 7.09 -8.61 -17.44
CA SER A 213 6.00 -7.67 -17.11
C SER A 213 6.56 -6.32 -16.64
N ASP A 214 7.51 -6.33 -15.69
CA ASP A 214 8.16 -5.12 -15.17
C ASP A 214 8.91 -4.35 -16.28
N ALA A 215 9.51 -5.05 -17.24
CA ALA A 215 10.19 -4.42 -18.37
C ALA A 215 9.21 -3.67 -19.26
N HIS A 216 8.03 -4.23 -19.52
CA HIS A 216 6.96 -3.54 -20.25
C HIS A 216 6.46 -2.31 -19.50
N GLU A 217 6.26 -2.42 -18.18
CA GLU A 217 5.85 -1.29 -17.35
C GLU A 217 6.92 -0.19 -17.34
N ALA A 218 8.19 -0.54 -17.14
CA ALA A 218 9.31 0.42 -17.13
C ALA A 218 9.48 1.13 -18.48
N LEU A 219 9.27 0.42 -19.61
CA LEU A 219 9.25 1.04 -20.94
C LEU A 219 8.06 1.98 -21.14
N SER A 220 6.88 1.59 -20.64
CA SER A 220 5.69 2.45 -20.66
C SER A 220 5.93 3.74 -19.86
N GLU A 221 6.47 3.62 -18.64
CA GLU A 221 6.83 4.73 -17.76
C GLU A 221 7.86 5.65 -18.41
N LEU A 222 8.90 5.09 -19.03
CA LEU A 222 9.91 5.86 -19.76
C LEU A 222 9.30 6.63 -20.94
N ARG A 223 8.45 5.98 -21.75
CA ARG A 223 7.77 6.62 -22.88
C ARG A 223 6.90 7.78 -22.41
N THR A 224 6.12 7.58 -21.35
CA THR A 224 5.29 8.62 -20.75
C THR A 224 6.15 9.78 -20.24
N SER A 225 7.24 9.50 -19.51
CA SER A 225 8.15 10.52 -18.99
C SER A 225 8.79 11.37 -20.11
N ILE A 226 9.23 10.73 -21.20
CA ILE A 226 9.76 11.41 -22.38
C ILE A 226 8.70 12.30 -23.03
N ARG A 227 7.47 11.80 -23.18
CA ARG A 227 6.35 12.57 -23.75
C ARG A 227 6.02 13.78 -22.90
N THR A 228 5.86 13.60 -21.59
CA THR A 228 5.59 14.70 -20.65
C THR A 228 6.69 15.76 -20.71
N PHE A 229 7.97 15.37 -20.78
CA PHE A 229 9.07 16.31 -20.97
C PHE A 229 8.95 17.08 -22.29
N ASN A 230 8.74 16.38 -23.41
CA ASN A 230 8.62 16.99 -24.73
C ASN A 230 7.44 17.96 -24.84
N TRP A 231 6.30 17.60 -24.25
CA TRP A 231 5.11 18.45 -24.16
C TRP A 231 5.41 19.74 -23.38
N ASN A 232 5.98 19.61 -22.19
CA ASN A 232 6.33 20.78 -21.36
C ASN A 232 7.42 21.65 -22.00
N LEU A 233 8.34 21.03 -22.76
CA LEU A 233 9.32 21.76 -23.54
C LEU A 233 8.66 22.57 -24.66
N SER A 234 7.62 22.05 -25.30
CA SER A 234 6.87 22.76 -26.35
C SER A 234 6.10 23.96 -25.76
N ILE A 235 5.44 23.78 -24.61
CA ILE A 235 4.78 24.86 -23.86
C ILE A 235 5.80 25.93 -23.46
N LYS A 236 6.96 25.53 -22.92
CA LYS A 236 8.01 26.48 -22.55
C LYS A 236 8.45 27.33 -23.74
N LYS A 237 8.57 26.74 -24.92
CA LYS A 237 8.97 27.46 -26.14
C LYS A 237 7.90 28.43 -26.64
N LYS A 238 6.62 28.08 -26.50
CA LYS A 238 5.50 28.88 -27.02
C LYS A 238 5.04 29.97 -26.06
N ASP A 239 4.83 29.62 -24.79
CA ASP A 239 3.96 30.39 -23.89
C ASP A 239 4.73 31.05 -22.73
N ILE A 240 5.99 30.67 -22.51
CA ILE A 240 6.77 31.13 -21.34
C ILE A 240 7.73 32.24 -21.77
N HIS A 241 7.47 33.43 -21.26
CA HIS A 241 8.31 34.62 -21.44
C HIS A 241 8.74 35.18 -20.08
N GLY A 242 9.84 35.94 -20.08
CA GLY A 242 10.41 36.54 -18.87
C GLY A 242 11.38 35.62 -18.10
N ILE A 243 12.30 36.24 -17.36
CA ILE A 243 13.45 35.57 -16.72
C ILE A 243 13.00 34.61 -15.61
N GLU A 244 12.10 35.04 -14.74
CA GLU A 244 11.66 34.24 -13.59
C GLU A 244 10.84 33.02 -14.04
N SER A 245 9.88 33.21 -14.93
CA SER A 245 9.06 32.13 -15.51
C SER A 245 9.93 31.13 -16.26
N ASN A 246 10.94 31.60 -17.00
CA ASN A 246 11.92 30.72 -17.65
C ASN A 246 12.75 29.91 -16.66
N THR A 247 13.14 30.50 -15.54
CA THR A 247 13.91 29.83 -14.50
C THR A 247 13.07 28.76 -13.80
N ARG A 248 11.82 29.07 -13.43
CA ARG A 248 10.88 28.11 -12.83
C ARG A 248 10.57 26.94 -13.77
N ALA A 249 10.29 27.24 -15.04
CA ALA A 249 10.08 26.23 -16.07
C ALA A 249 11.33 25.38 -16.31
N GLY A 250 12.53 25.99 -16.26
CA GLY A 250 13.80 25.27 -16.31
C GLY A 250 13.95 24.24 -15.20
N LYS A 251 13.70 24.63 -13.94
CA LYS A 251 13.72 23.70 -12.80
C LYS A 251 12.72 22.56 -12.99
N PHE A 252 11.50 22.85 -13.46
CA PHE A 252 10.50 21.82 -13.72
C PHE A 252 10.92 20.84 -14.83
N LEU A 253 11.49 21.34 -15.93
CA LEU A 253 12.04 20.49 -16.98
C LEU A 253 13.21 19.63 -16.47
N GLN A 254 14.03 20.16 -15.57
CA GLN A 254 15.09 19.38 -14.94
C GLN A 254 14.52 18.21 -14.12
N THR A 255 13.45 18.44 -13.36
CA THR A 255 12.74 17.36 -12.65
C THR A 255 12.21 16.30 -13.63
N LEU A 256 11.58 16.71 -14.72
CA LEU A 256 11.10 15.77 -15.75
C LEU A 256 12.26 15.02 -16.42
N SER A 257 13.40 15.66 -16.64
CA SER A 257 14.62 15.02 -17.16
C SER A 257 15.16 13.98 -16.17
N ASN A 258 15.17 14.29 -14.87
CA ASN A 258 15.54 13.33 -13.84
C ASN A 258 14.60 12.12 -13.83
N ASN A 259 13.28 12.33 -14.00
CA ASN A 259 12.32 11.22 -14.09
C ASN A 259 12.60 10.30 -15.29
N ILE A 260 12.99 10.86 -16.45
CA ILE A 260 13.43 10.07 -17.61
C ILE A 260 14.66 9.22 -17.26
N GLN A 261 15.63 9.79 -16.55
CA GLN A 261 16.82 9.06 -16.12
C GLN A 261 16.45 7.91 -15.18
N VAL A 262 15.60 8.16 -14.17
CA VAL A 262 15.15 7.14 -13.21
C VAL A 262 14.39 6.01 -13.91
N ALA A 263 13.42 6.33 -14.77
CA ALA A 263 12.66 5.33 -15.52
C ALA A 263 13.56 4.50 -16.44
N GLY A 264 14.53 5.15 -17.09
CA GLY A 264 15.49 4.47 -17.95
C GLY A 264 16.51 3.62 -17.19
N ASP A 265 16.95 4.04 -16.00
CA ASP A 265 17.79 3.24 -15.10
C ASP A 265 17.01 2.03 -14.56
N ARG A 266 15.70 2.18 -14.28
CA ARG A 266 14.80 1.06 -13.94
C ARG A 266 14.78 0.02 -15.05
N TYR A 267 14.52 0.43 -16.30
CA TYR A 267 14.54 -0.48 -17.45
C TYR A 267 15.90 -1.17 -17.64
N ARG A 268 17.02 -0.43 -17.55
CA ARG A 268 18.36 -1.01 -17.67
C ARG A 268 18.63 -2.09 -16.63
N ARG A 269 18.26 -1.86 -15.36
CA ARG A 269 18.40 -2.84 -14.27
C ARG A 269 17.56 -4.10 -14.51
N ILE A 270 16.33 -3.95 -14.99
CA ILE A 270 15.47 -5.08 -15.32
C ILE A 270 16.06 -5.88 -16.50
N ARG A 271 16.53 -5.18 -17.54
CA ARG A 271 17.15 -5.82 -18.71
C ARG A 271 18.42 -6.59 -18.36
N SER A 272 19.29 -6.05 -17.51
CA SER A 272 20.49 -6.77 -17.04
C SER A 272 20.12 -8.03 -16.25
N ALA A 273 19.06 -7.98 -15.45
CA ALA A 273 18.55 -9.15 -14.75
C ALA A 273 17.99 -10.21 -15.72
N LEU A 274 17.22 -9.80 -16.73
CA LEU A 274 16.70 -10.69 -17.78
C LEU A 274 17.81 -11.37 -18.57
N ILE A 275 18.88 -10.64 -18.94
CA ILE A 275 20.06 -11.24 -19.59
C ILE A 275 20.70 -12.27 -18.67
N SER A 276 20.86 -11.95 -17.39
CA SER A 276 21.40 -12.87 -16.40
C SER A 276 20.54 -14.15 -16.29
N LEU A 277 19.22 -14.04 -16.42
CA LEU A 277 18.27 -15.15 -16.43
C LEU A 277 18.28 -15.99 -17.73
N GLY A 278 19.06 -15.60 -18.76
CA GLY A 278 19.22 -16.34 -20.01
C GLY A 278 18.47 -15.74 -21.20
N MET A 279 18.00 -14.49 -21.12
CA MET A 279 17.50 -13.77 -22.29
C MET A 279 18.66 -13.44 -23.25
N ALA A 280 18.45 -13.64 -24.56
CA ALA A 280 19.41 -13.26 -25.58
C ALA A 280 19.67 -11.74 -25.58
N GLU A 281 20.93 -11.34 -25.74
CA GLU A 281 21.32 -9.92 -25.78
C GLU A 281 20.71 -9.16 -26.96
N SER A 282 20.47 -9.85 -28.08
CA SER A 282 19.90 -9.31 -29.32
C SER A 282 18.37 -9.45 -29.42
N ASN A 283 17.66 -9.51 -28.29
CA ASN A 283 16.21 -9.63 -28.28
C ASN A 283 15.53 -8.41 -28.95
N SER A 284 14.65 -8.66 -29.93
CA SER A 284 13.93 -7.62 -30.69
C SER A 284 12.97 -6.79 -29.82
N THR A 285 12.36 -7.42 -28.82
CA THR A 285 11.38 -6.80 -27.91
C THR A 285 12.05 -5.90 -26.89
N PHE A 286 13.12 -6.39 -26.25
CA PHE A 286 13.83 -5.69 -25.17
C PHE A 286 15.22 -5.23 -25.62
N GLN A 287 15.22 -4.15 -26.41
CA GLN A 287 16.43 -3.59 -27.00
C GLN A 287 17.30 -2.89 -25.94
N VAL A 288 18.61 -2.79 -26.23
CA VAL A 288 19.55 -2.01 -25.42
C VAL A 288 19.13 -0.54 -25.46
N LEU A 289 19.08 0.11 -24.29
CA LEU A 289 18.76 1.53 -24.18
C LEU A 289 19.98 2.32 -23.70
N ASN A 290 20.63 3.04 -24.60
CA ASN A 290 21.73 3.92 -24.22
C ASN A 290 21.19 5.17 -23.52
N ARG A 291 21.96 5.70 -22.55
CA ARG A 291 21.57 6.93 -21.84
C ARG A 291 21.43 8.14 -22.80
N LYS A 292 22.22 8.15 -23.88
CA LYS A 292 22.16 9.17 -24.95
C LYS A 292 20.92 9.04 -25.85
N GLU A 293 20.25 7.90 -25.85
CA GLU A 293 19.06 7.63 -26.67
C GLU A 293 17.75 7.88 -25.90
N GLN A 294 17.84 8.35 -24.65
CA GLN A 294 16.68 8.67 -23.80
C GLN A 294 16.01 9.99 -24.15
N TYR A 295 16.25 10.47 -25.36
CA TYR A 295 15.55 11.60 -25.93
C TYR A 295 14.66 11.04 -27.02
N GLY A 296 13.35 11.06 -26.78
CA GLY A 296 12.44 10.94 -27.90
C GLY A 296 12.72 12.12 -28.80
N LYS A 297 13.24 11.88 -30.02
CA LYS A 297 13.11 12.86 -31.12
C LYS A 297 11.67 13.34 -31.03
N GLY A 298 11.47 14.63 -30.70
CA GLY A 298 10.15 15.20 -30.42
C GLY A 298 9.15 14.56 -31.36
N GLY A 299 8.16 13.87 -30.78
CA GLY A 299 7.43 12.75 -31.40
C GLY A 299 7.41 12.88 -32.92
N ARG A 300 8.06 11.92 -33.61
CA ARG A 300 8.31 11.90 -35.07
C ARG A 300 7.86 13.19 -35.76
N GLN A 301 8.78 14.15 -35.97
CA GLN A 301 8.47 15.27 -36.88
C GLN A 301 7.92 14.64 -38.16
N PRO A 302 6.71 15.01 -38.59
CA PRO A 302 6.09 14.42 -39.78
C PRO A 302 7.12 14.43 -40.90
N GLN A 303 7.42 13.25 -41.44
CA GLN A 303 8.29 13.19 -42.62
C GLN A 303 7.57 13.87 -43.77
N LEU A 304 8.29 14.40 -44.75
CA LEU A 304 7.71 14.94 -45.97
C LEU A 304 6.94 13.78 -46.67
N GLY A 305 5.62 13.71 -46.46
CA GLY A 305 4.76 12.58 -46.87
C GLY A 305 3.82 12.06 -45.77
N ASP A 306 4.12 12.28 -44.50
CA ASP A 306 3.14 12.09 -43.42
C ASP A 306 2.21 13.31 -43.40
N SER A 307 0.92 13.11 -43.63
CA SER A 307 -0.02 14.23 -43.54
C SER A 307 -0.01 14.78 -42.10
N HIS A 308 0.15 16.10 -41.95
CA HIS A 308 0.22 16.78 -40.65
C HIS A 308 -0.99 16.47 -39.73
N LYS A 309 -2.10 16.03 -40.32
CA LYS A 309 -3.32 15.57 -39.64
C LYS A 309 -3.13 14.25 -38.90
N GLN A 310 -2.43 13.27 -39.49
CA GLN A 310 -2.34 11.91 -38.94
C GLN A 310 -1.53 11.84 -37.63
N SER A 311 -0.47 12.65 -37.52
CA SER A 311 0.32 12.73 -36.27
C SER A 311 -0.47 13.40 -35.13
N GLN A 312 -1.23 14.46 -35.44
CA GLN A 312 -2.07 15.14 -34.46
C GLN A 312 -3.24 14.26 -34.01
N GLU A 313 -3.79 13.46 -34.91
CA GLU A 313 -4.89 12.54 -34.60
C GLU A 313 -4.44 11.42 -33.65
N TRP A 314 -3.22 10.92 -33.83
CA TRP A 314 -2.64 9.92 -32.92
C TRP A 314 -2.31 10.48 -31.53
N GLU A 315 -1.83 11.73 -31.45
CA GLU A 315 -1.62 12.43 -30.18
C GLU A 315 -2.95 12.68 -29.45
N LYS A 316 -3.98 13.15 -30.16
CA LYS A 316 -5.34 13.30 -29.63
C LYS A 316 -5.91 11.97 -29.14
N GLU A 317 -5.66 10.89 -29.87
CA GLU A 317 -6.13 9.56 -29.47
C GLU A 317 -5.38 9.04 -28.23
N MET A 318 -4.09 9.33 -28.09
CA MET A 318 -3.33 9.00 -26.87
C MET A 318 -3.81 9.79 -25.66
N ASP A 319 -4.08 11.08 -25.82
CA ASP A 319 -4.65 11.93 -24.76
C ASP A 319 -6.07 11.44 -24.40
N ARG A 320 -6.86 11.02 -25.38
CA ARG A 320 -8.17 10.39 -25.18
C ARG A 320 -8.03 9.10 -24.36
N VAL A 321 -7.11 8.21 -24.72
CA VAL A 321 -6.85 6.96 -23.98
C VAL A 321 -6.36 7.24 -22.56
N GLN A 322 -5.49 8.23 -22.39
CA GLN A 322 -5.02 8.64 -21.07
C GLN A 322 -6.19 9.15 -20.21
N TRP A 323 -7.04 10.01 -20.77
CA TRP A 323 -8.25 10.48 -20.11
C TRP A 323 -9.15 9.33 -19.69
N PHE A 324 -9.39 8.33 -20.55
CA PHE A 324 -10.20 7.16 -20.20
C PHE A 324 -9.60 6.36 -19.05
N ARG A 325 -8.26 6.20 -19.02
CA ARG A 325 -7.58 5.51 -17.90
C ARG A 325 -7.73 6.28 -16.60
N GLU A 326 -7.53 7.59 -16.64
CA GLU A 326 -7.63 8.45 -15.46
C GLU A 326 -9.07 8.51 -14.94
N ARG A 327 -10.05 8.56 -15.84
CA ARG A 327 -11.47 8.45 -15.52
C ARG A 327 -11.81 7.10 -14.90
N ALA A 328 -11.35 6.00 -15.48
CA ALA A 328 -11.58 4.66 -14.91
C ALA A 328 -10.95 4.49 -13.52
N LEU A 329 -9.79 5.12 -13.28
CA LEU A 329 -9.16 5.15 -11.95
C LEU A 329 -9.97 5.99 -10.95
N LEU A 330 -10.55 7.11 -11.40
CA LEU A 330 -11.45 7.92 -10.58
C LEU A 330 -12.73 7.15 -10.22
N GLU A 331 -13.37 6.51 -11.21
CA GLU A 331 -14.57 5.70 -11.01
C GLU A 331 -14.31 4.55 -10.03
N ARG A 332 -13.17 3.86 -10.16
CA ARG A 332 -12.76 2.82 -9.18
C ARG A 332 -12.54 3.40 -7.78
N ALA A 333 -11.92 4.57 -7.66
CA ALA A 333 -11.72 5.19 -6.35
C ALA A 333 -13.04 5.60 -5.69
N ILE A 334 -14.03 6.02 -6.47
CA ILE A 334 -15.39 6.29 -5.98
C ILE A 334 -16.04 4.98 -5.51
N GLU A 335 -15.96 3.92 -6.31
CA GLU A 335 -16.47 2.59 -5.95
C GLU A 335 -15.84 2.07 -4.64
N GLU A 336 -14.53 2.24 -4.45
CA GLU A 336 -13.85 1.86 -3.20
C GLU A 336 -14.39 2.62 -1.98
N VAL A 337 -14.74 3.90 -2.12
CA VAL A 337 -15.35 4.70 -1.06
C VAL A 337 -16.77 4.21 -0.76
N GLU A 338 -17.57 3.92 -1.78
CA GLU A 338 -18.93 3.38 -1.63
C GLU A 338 -18.91 1.99 -0.95
N ILE A 339 -17.96 1.13 -1.32
CA ILE A 339 -17.77 -0.18 -0.69
C ILE A 339 -17.44 -0.02 0.80
N LEU A 340 -16.51 0.88 1.14
CA LEU A 340 -16.14 1.14 2.53
C LEU A 340 -17.34 1.65 3.35
N ASP A 341 -18.13 2.57 2.79
CA ASP A 341 -19.34 3.06 3.46
C ASP A 341 -20.34 1.92 3.73
N ALA A 342 -20.59 1.07 2.72
CA ALA A 342 -21.44 -0.10 2.88
C ALA A 342 -20.87 -1.15 3.86
N GLU A 343 -19.55 -1.24 4.00
CA GLU A 343 -18.90 -2.09 5.02
C GLU A 343 -19.10 -1.54 6.44
N PHE A 344 -18.98 -0.22 6.64
CA PHE A 344 -19.29 0.41 7.92
C PHE A 344 -20.73 0.18 8.33
N GLU A 345 -21.70 0.42 7.43
CA GLU A 345 -23.12 0.20 7.71
C GLU A 345 -23.42 -1.25 8.10
N ARG A 346 -22.88 -2.21 7.35
CA ARG A 346 -23.03 -3.63 7.67
C ARG A 346 -22.43 -3.98 9.03
N ALA A 347 -21.25 -3.43 9.36
CA ALA A 347 -20.61 -3.65 10.65
C ALA A 347 -21.44 -3.08 11.81
N ILE A 348 -21.92 -1.84 11.68
CA ILE A 348 -22.76 -1.15 12.68
C ILE A 348 -24.03 -1.96 12.95
N ILE A 349 -24.74 -2.38 11.89
CA ILE A 349 -25.96 -3.19 12.00
C ILE A 349 -25.65 -4.54 12.66
N TRP A 350 -24.57 -5.20 12.27
CA TRP A 350 -24.20 -6.50 12.81
C TRP A 350 -23.87 -6.40 14.31
N PHE A 351 -22.98 -5.49 14.69
CA PHE A 351 -22.62 -5.27 16.09
C PHE A 351 -23.83 -4.88 16.95
N GLY A 352 -24.71 -4.03 16.43
CA GLY A 352 -25.97 -3.66 17.09
C GLY A 352 -26.86 -4.87 17.37
N LYS A 353 -27.17 -5.66 16.32
CA LYS A 353 -27.98 -6.88 16.46
C LYS A 353 -27.36 -7.89 17.42
N THR A 354 -26.04 -8.09 17.34
CA THR A 354 -25.36 -9.03 18.22
C THR A 354 -25.37 -8.56 19.68
N SER A 355 -25.19 -7.26 19.94
CA SER A 355 -25.34 -6.68 21.28
C SER A 355 -26.75 -6.88 21.85
N GLU A 356 -27.78 -6.69 21.03
CA GLU A 356 -29.18 -6.95 21.42
C GLU A 356 -29.44 -8.43 21.74
N ILE A 357 -28.92 -9.36 20.92
CA ILE A 357 -29.06 -10.80 21.16
C ILE A 357 -28.41 -11.18 22.49
N TRP A 358 -27.19 -10.73 22.77
CA TRP A 358 -26.53 -11.00 24.04
C TRP A 358 -27.26 -10.38 25.24
N THR A 359 -27.87 -9.21 25.05
CA THR A 359 -28.70 -8.58 26.08
C THR A 359 -29.96 -9.38 26.36
N LYS A 360 -30.64 -9.89 25.33
CA LYS A 360 -31.81 -10.78 25.47
C LYS A 360 -31.45 -12.08 26.17
N LEU A 361 -30.34 -12.72 25.75
CA LEU A 361 -29.84 -13.93 26.40
C LEU A 361 -29.59 -13.69 27.89
N ALA A 362 -28.99 -12.56 28.27
CA ALA A 362 -28.76 -12.21 29.67
C ALA A 362 -30.06 -12.06 30.50
N LEU A 363 -31.19 -11.70 29.86
CA LEU A 363 -32.48 -11.48 30.51
C LEU A 363 -33.38 -12.72 30.54
N GLU A 364 -33.38 -13.50 29.46
CA GLU A 364 -34.33 -14.61 29.26
C GLU A 364 -34.03 -15.84 30.15
N THR A 365 -32.77 -16.07 30.54
CA THR A 365 -32.40 -17.31 31.26
C THR A 365 -32.64 -17.24 32.78
N GLY A 366 -33.25 -16.17 33.29
CA GLY A 366 -33.90 -16.19 34.61
C GLY A 366 -35.11 -17.14 34.68
N SER A 367 -35.57 -17.66 33.54
CA SER A 367 -36.75 -18.53 33.40
C SER A 367 -36.46 -19.90 32.76
N MET A 368 -35.21 -20.23 32.43
CA MET A 368 -34.88 -21.54 31.84
C MET A 368 -34.52 -22.52 32.96
N ASP A 369 -35.56 -22.91 33.72
CA ASP A 369 -35.52 -24.08 34.58
C ASP A 369 -35.30 -25.30 33.68
N LEU A 370 -34.04 -25.69 33.49
CA LEU A 370 -33.62 -26.71 32.52
C LEU A 370 -34.13 -28.13 32.87
N GLY A 371 -35.04 -28.27 33.84
CA GLY A 371 -35.69 -29.54 34.18
C GLY A 371 -34.74 -30.63 34.65
N ILE A 372 -33.45 -30.31 34.81
CA ILE A 372 -32.47 -31.19 35.40
C ILE A 372 -32.55 -30.98 36.91
N ALA A 373 -33.58 -31.57 37.51
CA ALA A 373 -33.65 -31.80 38.94
C ALA A 373 -32.51 -32.75 39.33
N PHE A 374 -31.28 -32.22 39.44
CA PHE A 374 -30.23 -32.90 40.19
C PHE A 374 -30.67 -32.85 41.66
N SER A 375 -31.07 -34.02 42.15
CA SER A 375 -31.51 -34.28 43.51
C SER A 375 -30.58 -33.61 44.52
N SER A 376 -31.14 -32.66 45.25
CA SER A 376 -30.50 -31.83 46.25
C SER A 376 -29.74 -32.66 47.29
N GLY A 377 -28.41 -32.72 47.15
CA GLY A 377 -27.53 -32.97 48.29
C GLY A 377 -27.47 -31.70 49.15
N PRO A 378 -27.51 -31.78 50.49
CA PRO A 378 -27.58 -30.61 51.38
C PRO A 378 -26.30 -29.74 51.43
N ASN A 379 -25.38 -29.90 50.48
CA ASN A 379 -24.13 -29.13 50.41
C ASN A 379 -23.70 -28.78 48.98
N ASP A 380 -24.60 -28.84 48.00
CA ASP A 380 -24.24 -28.56 46.61
C ASP A 380 -24.17 -27.05 46.35
N TYR A 381 -22.93 -26.60 46.18
CA TYR A 381 -22.51 -25.30 45.69
C TYR A 381 -23.24 -25.00 44.36
N ASN A 382 -24.30 -24.19 44.41
CA ASN A 382 -25.06 -23.75 43.23
C ASN A 382 -24.08 -23.05 42.26
N PRO A 383 -23.69 -23.67 41.12
CA PRO A 383 -22.72 -23.08 40.22
C PRO A 383 -23.29 -21.78 39.69
N SER A 384 -22.68 -20.67 40.11
CA SER A 384 -23.15 -19.29 40.00
C SER A 384 -24.12 -19.05 38.83
N VAL A 385 -25.41 -19.02 39.14
CA VAL A 385 -26.47 -18.57 38.21
C VAL A 385 -26.18 -17.15 37.69
N GLY A 386 -25.29 -16.38 38.33
CA GLY A 386 -24.82 -15.08 37.84
C GLY A 386 -23.63 -15.09 36.86
N GLY A 387 -22.89 -16.19 36.72
CA GLY A 387 -21.64 -16.21 35.95
C GLY A 387 -21.85 -16.08 34.44
N TRP A 388 -22.80 -16.83 33.89
CA TRP A 388 -23.15 -16.79 32.47
C TRP A 388 -23.86 -15.47 32.10
N GLN A 389 -24.69 -14.94 33.01
CA GLN A 389 -25.36 -13.64 32.84
C GLN A 389 -24.34 -12.50 32.79
N ALA A 390 -23.36 -12.50 33.71
CA ALA A 390 -22.26 -11.54 33.71
C ALA A 390 -21.43 -11.63 32.42
N TYR A 391 -21.19 -12.84 31.91
CA TYR A 391 -20.53 -13.03 30.62
C TYR A 391 -21.34 -12.47 29.45
N ALA A 392 -22.65 -12.75 29.38
CA ALA A 392 -23.53 -12.25 28.34
C ALA A 392 -23.62 -10.72 28.34
N HIS A 393 -23.74 -10.08 29.51
CA HIS A 393 -23.67 -8.62 29.62
C HIS A 393 -22.32 -8.05 29.16
N LYS A 394 -21.20 -8.73 29.50
CA LYS A 394 -19.88 -8.32 29.03
C LYS A 394 -19.77 -8.39 27.50
N GLN A 395 -20.31 -9.44 26.88
CA GLN A 395 -20.33 -9.57 25.41
C GLN A 395 -21.21 -8.47 24.79
N ALA A 396 -22.40 -8.23 25.34
CA ALA A 396 -23.30 -7.17 24.87
C ALA A 396 -22.63 -5.79 24.90
N ALA A 397 -21.95 -5.47 26.01
CA ALA A 397 -21.20 -4.22 26.17
C ALA A 397 -20.06 -4.09 25.15
N MET A 398 -19.27 -5.16 24.94
CA MET A 398 -18.20 -5.17 23.95
C MET A 398 -18.72 -4.89 22.53
N TYR A 399 -19.81 -5.55 22.12
CA TYR A 399 -20.40 -5.31 20.80
C TYR A 399 -20.99 -3.91 20.66
N LEU A 400 -21.53 -3.35 21.75
CA LEU A 400 -22.00 -1.97 21.76
C LEU A 400 -20.84 -0.98 21.58
N GLU A 401 -19.72 -1.20 22.27
CA GLU A 401 -18.50 -0.39 22.12
C GLU A 401 -17.96 -0.45 20.69
N LEU A 402 -17.92 -1.64 20.07
CA LEU A 402 -17.50 -1.81 18.69
C LEU A 402 -18.42 -1.07 17.71
N ARG A 403 -19.73 -1.11 17.93
CA ARG A 403 -20.70 -0.35 17.15
C ARG A 403 -20.43 1.15 17.23
N VAL A 404 -20.31 1.69 18.44
CA VAL A 404 -20.04 3.12 18.66
C VAL A 404 -18.70 3.53 18.04
N GLY A 405 -17.68 2.67 18.14
CA GLY A 405 -16.40 2.88 17.49
C GLY A 405 -16.50 2.98 15.97
N CYS A 406 -17.31 2.12 15.33
CA CYS A 406 -17.58 2.19 13.89
C CYS A 406 -18.38 3.44 13.49
N GLU A 407 -19.40 3.82 14.27
CA GLU A 407 -20.17 5.06 14.05
C GLU A 407 -19.26 6.30 14.11
N GLN A 408 -18.39 6.38 15.11
CA GLN A 408 -17.42 7.47 15.22
C GLN A 408 -16.42 7.48 14.07
N ALA A 409 -15.86 6.32 13.71
CA ALA A 409 -14.90 6.22 12.61
C ALA A 409 -15.51 6.65 11.26
N LYS A 410 -16.78 6.30 11.02
CA LYS A 410 -17.53 6.74 9.85
C LYS A 410 -17.70 8.27 9.85
N ALA A 411 -18.15 8.85 10.97
CA ALA A 411 -18.32 10.30 11.09
C ALA A 411 -17.00 11.09 10.92
N ASP A 412 -15.90 10.57 11.46
CA ASP A 412 -14.57 11.16 11.30
C ASP A 412 -14.14 11.16 9.82
N LEU A 413 -14.39 10.06 9.10
CA LEU A 413 -14.08 9.94 7.67
C LEU A 413 -14.87 10.96 6.84
N GLU A 414 -16.18 11.09 7.09
CA GLU A 414 -17.03 12.09 6.43
C GLU A 414 -16.53 13.52 6.70
N GLY A 415 -16.12 13.80 7.95
CA GLY A 415 -15.52 15.07 8.34
C GLY A 415 -14.22 15.37 7.57
N MET A 416 -13.35 14.36 7.41
CA MET A 416 -12.12 14.50 6.63
C MET A 416 -12.38 14.76 5.15
N ILE A 417 -13.33 14.04 4.55
CA ILE A 417 -13.73 14.22 3.14
C ILE A 417 -14.23 15.65 2.92
N LYS A 418 -15.07 16.16 3.84
CA LYS A 418 -15.60 17.53 3.76
C LYS A 418 -14.50 18.58 3.90
N GLN A 419 -13.58 18.42 4.85
CA GLN A 419 -12.45 19.35 5.00
C GLN A 419 -11.55 19.38 3.78
N ASP A 420 -11.30 18.22 3.16
CA ASP A 420 -10.46 18.14 1.98
C ASP A 420 -11.18 18.71 0.74
N SER A 421 -12.49 18.51 0.59
CA SER A 421 -13.26 19.14 -0.49
C SER A 421 -13.31 20.66 -0.35
N GLU A 422 -13.50 21.19 0.86
CA GLU A 422 -13.44 22.64 1.14
C GLU A 422 -12.07 23.24 0.85
N LYS A 423 -10.98 22.58 1.30
CA LYS A 423 -9.60 23.00 0.98
C LYS A 423 -9.36 23.04 -0.51
N GLU A 424 -9.91 22.08 -1.26
CA GLU A 424 -9.73 22.02 -2.70
C GLU A 424 -10.56 23.06 -3.45
N ASN A 425 -11.79 23.31 -3.02
CA ASN A 425 -12.61 24.40 -3.54
C ASN A 425 -11.93 25.75 -3.30
N LYS A 426 -11.38 25.97 -2.10
CA LYS A 426 -10.61 27.19 -1.79
C LYS A 426 -9.37 27.33 -2.67
N LYS A 427 -8.61 26.25 -2.90
CA LYS A 427 -7.47 26.30 -3.82
C LYS A 427 -7.91 26.57 -5.26
N ALA A 428 -9.07 26.06 -5.68
CA ALA A 428 -9.60 26.29 -7.01
C ALA A 428 -10.01 27.75 -7.21
N THR A 429 -10.69 28.36 -6.22
CA THR A 429 -11.05 29.78 -6.27
C THR A 429 -9.81 30.68 -6.26
N GLU A 430 -8.81 30.39 -5.40
CA GLU A 430 -7.54 31.12 -5.38
C GLU A 430 -6.78 31.03 -6.71
N ARG A 431 -6.88 29.90 -7.43
CA ARG A 431 -6.30 29.75 -8.77
C ARG A 431 -7.06 30.57 -9.81
N ALA A 432 -8.40 30.51 -9.80
CA ALA A 432 -9.23 31.30 -10.70
C ALA A 432 -9.00 32.80 -10.52
N GLU A 433 -8.91 33.29 -9.27
CA GLU A 433 -8.59 34.68 -8.97
C GLU A 433 -7.19 35.09 -9.48
N LYS A 434 -6.19 34.21 -9.36
CA LYS A 434 -4.84 34.44 -9.89
C LYS A 434 -4.84 34.49 -11.42
N GLU A 435 -5.62 33.65 -12.08
CA GLU A 435 -5.76 33.64 -13.54
C GLU A 435 -6.41 34.94 -14.03
N VAL A 436 -7.49 35.39 -13.40
CA VAL A 436 -8.15 36.68 -13.68
C VAL A 436 -7.18 37.85 -13.48
N LYS A 437 -6.44 37.88 -12.37
CA LYS A 437 -5.44 38.93 -12.08
C LYS A 437 -4.26 38.93 -13.07
N SER A 438 -3.97 37.79 -13.71
CA SER A 438 -2.88 37.67 -14.68
C SER A 438 -3.23 38.19 -16.08
N GLY A 439 -4.46 38.66 -16.30
CA GLY A 439 -4.90 39.19 -17.60
C GLY A 439 -5.04 38.13 -18.70
N LYS A 440 -5.03 36.84 -18.33
CA LYS A 440 -5.30 35.75 -19.27
C LYS A 440 -6.80 35.65 -19.49
N ASN A 441 -7.24 35.89 -20.71
CA ASN A 441 -8.64 35.78 -21.09
C ASN A 441 -9.07 34.30 -20.98
N PRO A 442 -10.02 33.94 -20.10
CA PRO A 442 -10.41 32.54 -19.88
C PRO A 442 -11.03 31.85 -21.11
N LEU A 443 -11.48 32.66 -22.09
CA LEU A 443 -12.27 32.21 -23.24
C LEU A 443 -11.44 31.84 -24.48
N GLU A 444 -10.11 31.94 -24.45
CA GLU A 444 -9.27 31.62 -25.62
C GLU A 444 -8.64 30.21 -25.58
N ASN A 445 -8.98 29.41 -24.56
CA ASN A 445 -8.61 27.99 -24.49
C ASN A 445 -9.84 27.12 -24.80
N ASP A 446 -10.00 26.82 -26.08
CA ASP A 446 -11.06 26.03 -26.74
C ASP A 446 -11.11 24.54 -26.34
N TYR A 447 -10.58 24.20 -25.15
CA TYR A 447 -10.67 22.87 -24.53
C TYR A 447 -11.65 22.84 -23.34
N SER A 448 -12.31 23.96 -23.03
CA SER A 448 -13.24 24.10 -21.89
C SER A 448 -14.61 23.45 -22.14
N GLU A 449 -15.12 23.44 -23.38
CA GLU A 449 -16.46 22.89 -23.67
C GLU A 449 -16.56 21.37 -23.47
N TYR A 450 -15.44 20.64 -23.49
CA TYR A 450 -15.45 19.20 -23.21
C TYR A 450 -15.54 18.85 -21.71
N TYR A 451 -15.37 19.81 -20.80
CA TYR A 451 -15.32 19.56 -19.34
C TYR A 451 -16.37 20.30 -18.52
N THR A 452 -16.98 21.38 -19.04
CA THR A 452 -18.01 22.15 -18.32
C THR A 452 -19.33 21.39 -18.15
N GLY A 453 -19.61 20.36 -18.96
CA GLY A 453 -20.77 19.49 -18.78
C GLY A 453 -20.73 18.59 -17.53
N LEU A 454 -19.56 18.44 -16.89
CA LEU A 454 -19.38 17.51 -15.76
C LEU A 454 -19.76 18.12 -14.39
N PHE A 455 -19.77 19.46 -14.25
CA PHE A 455 -20.14 20.13 -13.00
C PHE A 455 -21.62 20.52 -12.90
N ALA A 456 -22.38 20.41 -13.99
CA ALA A 456 -23.81 20.70 -13.99
C ALA A 456 -24.69 19.51 -13.58
N GLY A 457 -24.09 18.35 -13.29
CA GLY A 457 -24.79 17.10 -12.94
C GLY A 457 -24.38 16.46 -11.60
N LEU A 458 -23.55 17.13 -10.81
CA LEU A 458 -23.35 16.89 -9.37
C LEU A 458 -24.09 17.97 -8.60
#